data_AF-A0A3P6UNF3-F1
#
_entry.id   AF-A0A3P6UNF3-F1
#
_cell.length_a   1.000
_cell.length_b   1.000
_cell.length_c   1.000
_cell.angle_alpha   90.00
_cell.angle_beta   90.00
_cell.angle_gamma   90.00
#
_symmetry.space_group_name_H-M   'P 1'
#
loop_
_entity.id
_entity.type
_entity.pdbx_description
1 polymer ?
#
loop_
_entity_poly.entity_id
_entity_poly.type
_entity_poly.pdbx_seq_one_letter_code
_entity_poly.pdbx_strand_id
1 'polypeptide(L)'
;MREHYREALEVLKTQNVPEFYYKYSPKLVKFISMELLASIIGNERLRPQKMIPTLCLCQESTEMAAHALKYIEWAVTTQYGANDVDLHNLLVVLYAQFRPKRLHEYLVKCGLDKTAIPYDLDFALRTCVQHKLEKSTVYLYCVSEMFSDAVDLALKAFNEEGITMAKECAHMMDPDEEDVLMGLEPKYPVEQRRRIWLKI
;
A
#
# COMPACT_ATOMS: atom_id res chain seq x y z
N MET A 1 -26.71 3.62 -24.35
CA MET A 1 -26.15 2.71 -23.30
C MET A 1 -25.35 3.51 -22.28
N ARG A 2 -24.18 4.09 -22.62
CA ARG A 2 -23.38 4.89 -21.66
C ARG A 2 -24.14 6.07 -21.03
N GLU A 3 -24.99 6.74 -21.81
CA GLU A 3 -25.72 7.91 -21.31
C GLU A 3 -26.80 7.55 -20.28
N HIS A 4 -27.43 6.37 -20.37
CA HIS A 4 -28.35 5.90 -19.33
C HIS A 4 -27.64 5.62 -18.01
N TYR A 5 -26.37 5.20 -18.04
CA TYR A 5 -25.59 5.04 -16.80
C TYR A 5 -25.21 6.39 -16.19
N ARG A 6 -24.96 7.41 -17.02
CA ARG A 6 -24.74 8.78 -16.55
C ARG A 6 -26.02 9.37 -15.95
N GLU A 7 -27.17 9.18 -16.59
CA GLU A 7 -28.48 9.55 -16.03
C GLU A 7 -28.72 8.86 -14.68
N ALA A 8 -28.43 7.56 -14.58
CA ALA A 8 -28.53 6.83 -13.31
C ALA A 8 -27.58 7.41 -12.23
N LEU A 9 -26.38 7.83 -12.60
CA LEU A 9 -25.46 8.51 -11.69
C LEU A 9 -26.00 9.87 -11.23
N GLU A 10 -26.65 10.64 -12.10
CA GLU A 10 -27.29 11.90 -11.72
C GLU A 10 -28.43 11.70 -10.72
N VAL A 11 -29.20 10.62 -10.86
CA VAL A 11 -30.20 10.23 -9.85
C VAL A 11 -29.51 9.90 -8.51
N LEU A 12 -28.41 9.15 -8.51
CA LEU A 12 -27.65 8.84 -7.28
C LEU A 12 -27.14 10.12 -6.59
N LYS A 13 -26.57 11.05 -7.36
CA LYS A 13 -26.09 12.35 -6.87
C LYS A 13 -27.21 13.18 -6.26
N THR A 14 -28.37 13.22 -6.93
CA THR A 14 -29.54 13.99 -6.47
C THR A 14 -30.10 13.45 -5.17
N GLN A 15 -30.23 12.12 -5.06
CA GLN A 15 -30.74 11.48 -3.84
C GLN A 15 -29.71 11.55 -2.69
N ASN A 16 -28.43 11.40 -3.01
CA ASN A 16 -27.31 11.38 -2.08
C ASN A 16 -27.52 10.47 -0.85
N VAL A 17 -28.12 9.30 -1.10
CA VAL A 17 -28.39 8.25 -0.10
C VAL A 17 -27.27 7.20 -0.17
N PRO A 18 -26.47 7.01 0.89
CA PRO A 18 -25.32 6.09 0.87
C PRO A 18 -25.64 4.67 0.42
N GLU A 19 -26.77 4.12 0.85
CA GLU A 19 -27.22 2.77 0.54
C GLU A 19 -27.37 2.54 -0.96
N PHE A 20 -27.78 3.57 -1.71
CA PHE A 20 -27.90 3.47 -3.16
C PHE A 20 -26.54 3.46 -3.85
N TYR A 21 -25.57 4.23 -3.35
CA TYR A 21 -24.20 4.15 -3.84
C TYR A 21 -23.63 2.74 -3.66
N TYR A 22 -23.71 2.16 -2.46
CA TYR A 22 -23.16 0.82 -2.23
C TYR A 22 -23.86 -0.25 -3.08
N LYS A 23 -25.18 -0.13 -3.27
CA LYS A 23 -25.98 -1.10 -4.03
C LYS A 23 -25.74 -1.03 -5.54
N TYR A 24 -25.59 0.17 -6.10
CA TYR A 24 -25.57 0.36 -7.56
C TYR A 24 -24.18 0.62 -8.14
N SER A 25 -23.22 1.10 -7.35
CA SER A 25 -21.86 1.36 -7.81
C SER A 25 -21.18 0.14 -8.46
N PRO A 26 -21.30 -1.10 -7.93
CA PRO A 26 -20.71 -2.27 -8.60
C PRO A 26 -21.22 -2.51 -10.03
N LYS A 27 -22.46 -2.09 -10.33
CA LYS A 27 -23.06 -2.21 -11.66
C LYS A 27 -22.63 -1.08 -12.59
N LEU A 28 -22.49 0.13 -12.04
CA LEU A 28 -22.15 1.33 -12.80
C LEU A 28 -20.65 1.43 -13.11
N VAL A 29 -19.78 0.98 -12.19
CA VAL A 29 -18.33 1.19 -12.29
C VAL A 29 -17.74 0.62 -13.58
N LYS A 30 -18.26 -0.52 -14.06
CA LYS A 30 -17.81 -1.16 -15.30
C LYS A 30 -18.03 -0.31 -16.57
N PHE A 31 -18.94 0.66 -16.52
CA PHE A 31 -19.30 1.48 -17.68
C PHE A 31 -18.88 2.94 -17.53
N ILE A 32 -18.84 3.46 -16.30
CA ILE A 32 -18.61 4.88 -15.99
C ILE A 32 -17.70 5.06 -14.77
N SER A 33 -16.64 4.25 -14.65
CA SER A 33 -15.71 4.26 -13.50
C SER A 33 -15.17 5.65 -13.17
N MET A 34 -14.79 6.43 -14.19
CA MET A 34 -14.26 7.78 -14.00
C MET A 34 -15.30 8.70 -13.36
N GLU A 35 -16.47 8.81 -13.98
CA GLU A 35 -17.53 9.72 -13.55
C GLU A 35 -18.09 9.32 -12.19
N LEU A 36 -18.29 8.02 -11.96
CA LEU A 36 -18.78 7.49 -10.70
C LEU A 36 -17.80 7.77 -9.56
N LEU A 37 -16.54 7.33 -9.68
CA LEU A 37 -15.56 7.44 -8.60
C LEU A 37 -15.17 8.89 -8.33
N ALA A 38 -15.09 9.73 -9.37
CA ALA A 38 -14.88 11.16 -9.17
C ALA A 38 -16.04 11.83 -8.41
N SER A 39 -17.28 11.41 -8.66
CA SER A 39 -18.46 12.02 -8.01
C SER A 39 -18.58 11.77 -6.51
N ILE A 40 -17.91 10.75 -5.99
CA ILE A 40 -17.96 10.35 -4.59
C ILE A 40 -16.74 10.80 -3.77
N ILE A 41 -15.72 11.37 -4.42
CA ILE A 41 -14.60 12.02 -3.74
C ILE A 41 -15.14 13.25 -3.02
N GLY A 42 -14.77 13.41 -1.74
CA GLY A 42 -15.25 14.49 -0.88
C GLY A 42 -16.65 14.26 -0.30
N ASN A 43 -17.33 13.16 -0.63
CA ASN A 43 -18.64 12.86 -0.06
C ASN A 43 -18.51 12.20 1.32
N GLU A 44 -18.58 12.99 2.38
CA GLU A 44 -18.43 12.54 3.77
C GLU A 44 -19.55 11.60 4.26
N ARG A 45 -20.69 11.53 3.55
CA ARG A 45 -21.77 10.58 3.88
C ARG A 45 -21.40 9.14 3.54
N LEU A 46 -20.48 8.96 2.60
CA LEU A 46 -20.06 7.65 2.14
C LEU A 46 -18.91 7.12 3.00
N ARG A 47 -18.98 5.83 3.28
CA ARG A 47 -17.95 5.06 3.97
C ARG A 47 -17.09 4.37 2.92
N PRO A 48 -15.82 4.75 2.75
CA PRO A 48 -14.99 4.17 1.70
C PRO A 48 -14.84 2.65 1.82
N GLN A 49 -14.90 2.09 3.04
CA GLN A 49 -14.91 0.64 3.29
C GLN A 49 -16.02 -0.09 2.53
N LYS A 50 -17.22 0.50 2.53
CA LYS A 50 -18.38 -0.09 1.85
C LYS A 50 -18.28 0.00 0.32
N MET A 51 -17.30 0.77 -0.20
CA MET A 51 -17.00 0.84 -1.62
C MET A 51 -15.97 -0.21 -2.07
N ILE A 52 -15.27 -0.90 -1.16
CA ILE A 52 -14.27 -1.94 -1.48
C ILE A 52 -14.79 -2.95 -2.53
N PRO A 53 -16.01 -3.52 -2.42
CA PRO A 53 -16.51 -4.46 -3.43
C PRO A 53 -16.59 -3.85 -4.83
N THR A 54 -16.92 -2.55 -4.93
CA THR A 54 -16.92 -1.82 -6.20
C THR A 54 -15.51 -1.62 -6.72
N LEU A 55 -14.59 -1.21 -5.84
CA LEU A 55 -13.20 -0.90 -6.19
C LEU A 55 -12.42 -2.15 -6.63
N CYS A 56 -12.71 -3.32 -6.06
CA CYS A 56 -12.13 -4.59 -6.50
C CYS A 56 -12.43 -4.90 -7.98
N LEU A 57 -13.62 -4.51 -8.48
CA LEU A 57 -13.97 -4.68 -9.90
C LEU A 57 -13.11 -3.82 -10.83
N CYS A 58 -12.47 -2.77 -10.31
CA CYS A 58 -11.58 -1.92 -11.10
C CYS A 58 -10.24 -2.57 -11.46
N GLN A 59 -9.92 -3.73 -10.90
CA GLN A 59 -8.73 -4.51 -11.27
C GLN A 59 -8.82 -5.13 -12.68
N GLU A 60 -10.01 -5.11 -13.31
CA GLU A 60 -10.23 -5.68 -14.65
C GLU A 60 -9.52 -4.91 -15.77
N SER A 61 -9.19 -3.63 -15.57
CA SER A 61 -8.45 -2.83 -16.57
C SER A 61 -7.59 -1.73 -15.94
N THR A 62 -6.51 -1.38 -16.64
CA THR A 62 -5.61 -0.29 -16.22
C THR A 62 -6.32 1.06 -16.08
N GLU A 63 -7.31 1.33 -16.94
CA GLU A 63 -8.09 2.57 -16.90
C GLU A 63 -8.96 2.65 -15.64
N MET A 64 -9.74 1.60 -15.36
CA MET A 64 -10.57 1.54 -14.15
C MET A 64 -9.71 1.59 -12.88
N ALA A 65 -8.58 0.87 -12.87
CA ALA A 65 -7.64 0.88 -11.77
C ALA A 65 -7.09 2.30 -11.50
N ALA A 66 -6.82 3.09 -12.54
CA ALA A 66 -6.39 4.47 -12.38
C ALA A 66 -7.47 5.36 -11.72
N HIS A 67 -8.75 5.14 -12.03
CA HIS A 67 -9.86 5.83 -11.37
C HIS A 67 -10.04 5.39 -9.91
N ALA A 68 -9.92 4.09 -9.64
CA ALA A 68 -9.96 3.53 -8.29
C ALA A 68 -8.81 4.04 -7.42
N LEU A 69 -7.58 4.08 -7.96
CA LEU A 69 -6.43 4.61 -7.25
C LEU A 69 -6.64 6.06 -6.81
N LYS A 70 -7.16 6.93 -7.69
CA LYS A 70 -7.49 8.32 -7.32
C LYS A 70 -8.48 8.41 -6.16
N TYR A 71 -9.51 7.56 -6.17
CA TYR A 71 -10.49 7.52 -5.09
C TYR A 71 -9.87 7.01 -3.78
N ILE A 72 -9.12 5.90 -3.83
CA ILE A 72 -8.53 5.27 -2.64
C ILE A 72 -7.44 6.17 -2.04
N GLU A 73 -6.61 6.82 -2.86
CA GLU A 73 -5.61 7.80 -2.42
C GLU A 73 -6.26 8.94 -1.62
N TRP A 74 -7.45 9.40 -2.02
CA TRP A 74 -8.24 10.33 -1.21
C TRP A 74 -8.81 9.63 0.03
N ALA A 75 -9.44 8.46 -0.12
CA ALA A 75 -10.13 7.76 0.96
C ALA A 75 -9.23 7.50 2.17
N VAL A 76 -7.98 7.07 1.95
CA VAL A 76 -6.99 6.80 3.00
C VAL A 76 -6.47 8.07 3.70
N THR A 77 -6.81 9.26 3.21
CA THR A 77 -6.52 10.52 3.92
C THR A 77 -7.70 11.01 4.76
N THR A 78 -8.86 10.36 4.67
CA THR A 78 -10.05 10.70 5.46
C THR A 78 -10.00 10.08 6.84
N GLN A 79 -10.72 10.67 7.81
CA GLN A 79 -10.85 10.14 9.18
C GLN A 79 -11.33 8.68 9.23
N TYR A 80 -12.12 8.25 8.25
CA TYR A 80 -12.66 6.90 8.21
C TYR A 80 -11.75 5.92 7.48
N GLY A 81 -10.88 6.38 6.57
CA GLY A 81 -10.00 5.50 5.81
C GLY A 81 -8.56 5.43 6.32
N ALA A 82 -8.09 6.41 7.11
CA ALA A 82 -6.68 6.53 7.48
C ALA A 82 -6.09 5.35 8.26
N ASN A 83 -6.92 4.62 9.01
CA ASN A 83 -6.51 3.44 9.78
C ASN A 83 -7.23 2.17 9.30
N ASP A 84 -7.81 2.19 8.11
CA ASP A 84 -8.60 1.07 7.60
C ASP A 84 -7.73 0.09 6.80
N VAL A 85 -7.38 -1.01 7.44
CA VAL A 85 -6.44 -2.01 6.90
C VAL A 85 -6.90 -2.55 5.54
N ASP A 86 -8.20 -2.76 5.33
CA ASP A 86 -8.72 -3.31 4.07
C ASP A 86 -8.55 -2.32 2.90
N LEU A 87 -8.79 -1.02 3.13
CA LEU A 87 -8.53 0.02 2.12
C LEU A 87 -7.05 0.14 1.78
N HIS A 88 -6.18 0.09 2.79
CA HIS A 88 -4.74 0.15 2.57
C HIS A 88 -4.21 -1.10 1.86
N ASN A 89 -4.72 -2.29 2.20
CA ASN A 89 -4.40 -3.53 1.50
C ASN A 89 -4.87 -3.49 0.04
N LEU A 90 -6.06 -2.94 -0.23
CA LEU A 90 -6.52 -2.75 -1.60
C LEU A 90 -5.65 -1.76 -2.38
N LEU A 91 -5.19 -0.68 -1.73
CA LEU A 91 -4.24 0.25 -2.32
C LEU A 91 -2.92 -0.44 -2.69
N VAL A 92 -2.40 -1.30 -1.80
CA VAL A 92 -1.21 -2.12 -2.05
C VAL A 92 -1.40 -3.03 -3.26
N VAL A 93 -2.53 -3.75 -3.36
CA VAL A 93 -2.84 -4.60 -4.53
C VAL A 93 -2.85 -3.79 -5.82
N LEU A 94 -3.57 -2.67 -5.84
CA LEU A 94 -3.70 -1.84 -7.04
C LEU A 94 -2.35 -1.21 -7.44
N TYR A 95 -1.55 -0.74 -6.48
CA TYR A 95 -0.23 -0.24 -6.79
C TYR A 95 0.71 -1.34 -7.25
N ALA A 96 0.70 -2.53 -6.64
CA ALA A 96 1.55 -3.64 -7.04
C ALA A 96 1.28 -4.06 -8.49
N GLN A 97 0.00 -4.12 -8.89
CA GLN A 97 -0.38 -4.52 -10.23
C GLN A 97 -0.18 -3.42 -11.28
N PHE A 98 -0.53 -2.17 -10.96
CA PHE A 98 -0.64 -1.11 -11.97
C PHE A 98 0.38 0.01 -11.84
N ARG A 99 0.98 0.24 -10.65
CA ARG A 99 1.90 1.35 -10.37
C ARG A 99 3.03 0.97 -9.39
N PRO A 100 3.91 0.00 -9.71
CA PRO A 100 4.91 -0.51 -8.76
C PRO A 100 5.84 0.55 -8.15
N LYS A 101 6.19 1.60 -8.91
CA LYS A 101 7.01 2.71 -8.40
C LYS A 101 6.31 3.45 -7.24
N ARG A 102 5.01 3.74 -7.40
CA ARG A 102 4.21 4.40 -6.36
C ARG A 102 3.97 3.49 -5.15
N LEU A 103 3.93 2.17 -5.35
CA LEU A 103 3.89 1.23 -4.22
C LEU A 103 5.09 1.45 -3.31
N HIS A 104 6.29 1.45 -3.87
CA HIS A 104 7.51 1.59 -3.07
C HIS A 104 7.55 2.91 -2.31
N GLU A 105 7.23 4.02 -2.98
CA GLU A 105 7.12 5.35 -2.34
C GLU A 105 6.08 5.37 -1.20
N TYR A 106 4.95 4.71 -1.41
CA TYR A 106 3.89 4.60 -0.41
C TYR A 106 4.34 3.79 0.83
N LEU A 107 5.00 2.65 0.62
CA LEU A 107 5.53 1.82 1.71
C LEU A 107 6.59 2.59 2.52
N VAL A 108 7.52 3.26 1.84
CA VAL A 108 8.55 4.10 2.48
C VAL A 108 7.92 5.23 3.31
N LYS A 109 6.86 5.86 2.78
CA LYS A 109 6.13 6.92 3.50
C LYS A 109 5.44 6.41 4.76
N CYS A 110 4.99 5.16 4.80
CA CYS A 110 4.38 4.57 6.00
C CYS A 110 5.41 4.30 7.10
N GLY A 111 6.69 4.16 6.74
CA GLY A 111 7.78 3.98 7.69
C GLY A 111 8.08 2.51 8.02
N LEU A 112 9.05 2.34 8.92
CA LEU A 112 9.60 1.03 9.32
C LEU A 112 8.96 0.44 10.58
N ASP A 113 8.22 1.23 11.34
CA ASP A 113 7.56 0.76 12.56
C ASP A 113 6.35 -0.12 12.21
N LYS A 114 6.53 -1.43 12.40
CA LYS A 114 5.50 -2.45 12.18
C LYS A 114 4.21 -2.22 12.96
N THR A 115 4.22 -1.43 14.04
CA THR A 115 3.03 -1.13 14.84
C THR A 115 2.26 0.10 14.34
N ALA A 116 2.89 0.93 13.52
CA ALA A 116 2.34 2.18 13.00
C ALA A 116 1.91 2.09 11.53
N ILE A 117 2.32 1.07 10.79
CA ILE A 117 1.91 0.87 9.39
C ILE A 117 0.39 0.63 9.28
N PRO A 118 -0.29 1.18 8.27
CA PRO A 118 -1.74 1.10 8.17
C PRO A 118 -2.24 -0.10 7.33
N TYR A 119 -1.34 -0.98 6.89
CA TYR A 119 -1.63 -2.16 6.08
C TYR A 119 -1.19 -3.45 6.80
N ASP A 120 -1.71 -4.58 6.36
CA ASP A 120 -1.27 -5.89 6.86
C ASP A 120 0.09 -6.25 6.23
N LEU A 121 1.12 -6.38 7.07
CA LEU A 121 2.51 -6.58 6.64
C LEU A 121 2.70 -7.88 5.85
N ASP A 122 2.14 -8.99 6.35
CA ASP A 122 2.24 -10.29 5.72
C ASP A 122 1.52 -10.31 4.36
N PHE A 123 0.37 -9.65 4.27
CA PHE A 123 -0.37 -9.47 3.04
C PHE A 123 0.44 -8.66 2.03
N ALA A 124 0.98 -7.50 2.43
CA ALA A 124 1.80 -6.66 1.55
C ALA A 124 3.04 -7.41 1.02
N LEU A 125 3.69 -8.21 1.87
CA LEU A 125 4.80 -9.08 1.48
C LEU A 125 4.39 -10.10 0.43
N ARG A 126 3.32 -10.87 0.68
CA ARG A 126 2.80 -11.86 -0.27
C ARG A 126 2.47 -11.21 -1.61
N THR A 127 1.83 -10.04 -1.59
CA THR A 127 1.49 -9.28 -2.81
C THR A 127 2.76 -8.85 -3.57
N CYS A 128 3.76 -8.29 -2.90
CA CYS A 128 5.00 -7.86 -3.56
C CYS A 128 5.76 -9.05 -4.17
N VAL A 129 5.85 -10.17 -3.47
CA VAL A 129 6.47 -11.40 -3.97
C VAL A 129 5.73 -11.94 -5.19
N GLN A 130 4.39 -12.02 -5.12
CA GLN A 130 3.55 -12.47 -6.24
C GLN A 130 3.76 -11.63 -7.51
N HIS A 131 3.91 -10.31 -7.35
CA HIS A 131 4.16 -9.37 -8.44
C HIS A 131 5.65 -9.18 -8.80
N LYS A 132 6.57 -9.95 -8.17
CA LYS A 132 8.03 -9.86 -8.36
C LYS A 132 8.60 -8.45 -8.13
N LEU A 133 8.10 -7.76 -7.10
CA LEU A 133 8.50 -6.40 -6.74
C LEU A 133 9.66 -6.40 -5.74
N GLU A 134 10.81 -6.89 -6.18
CA GLU A 134 11.97 -7.20 -5.33
C GLU A 134 12.39 -6.02 -4.44
N LYS A 135 12.38 -4.79 -4.96
CA LYS A 135 12.79 -3.59 -4.17
C LYS A 135 11.83 -3.32 -3.01
N SER A 136 10.53 -3.45 -3.27
CA SER A 136 9.50 -3.32 -2.23
C SER A 136 9.54 -4.50 -1.25
N THR A 137 9.84 -5.71 -1.74
CA THR A 137 10.00 -6.89 -0.88
C THR A 137 11.18 -6.74 0.08
N VAL A 138 12.35 -6.28 -0.38
CA VAL A 138 13.51 -5.97 0.48
C VAL A 138 13.11 -4.98 1.56
N TYR A 139 12.43 -3.89 1.19
CA TYR A 139 11.96 -2.89 2.16
C TYR A 139 11.01 -3.51 3.21
N LEU A 140 10.03 -4.31 2.79
CA LEU A 140 9.09 -4.95 3.71
C LEU A 140 9.74 -6.02 4.60
N TYR A 141 10.82 -6.68 4.15
CA TYR A 141 11.62 -7.53 5.01
C TYR A 141 12.29 -6.73 6.12
N CYS A 142 12.77 -5.51 5.85
CA CYS A 142 13.26 -4.61 6.90
C CYS A 142 12.16 -4.19 7.88
N VAL A 143 10.96 -3.84 7.39
CA VAL A 143 9.79 -3.54 8.25
C VAL A 143 9.45 -4.74 9.14
N SER A 144 9.61 -5.96 8.61
CA SER A 144 9.40 -7.23 9.34
C SER A 144 10.58 -7.63 10.22
N GLU A 145 11.65 -6.82 10.30
CA GLU A 145 12.89 -7.09 11.03
C GLU A 145 13.65 -8.36 10.55
N MET A 146 13.34 -8.82 9.34
CA MET A 146 13.97 -9.97 8.67
C MET A 146 15.18 -9.52 7.84
N PHE A 147 16.17 -8.89 8.50
CA PHE A 147 17.33 -8.29 7.82
C PHE A 147 18.20 -9.28 7.05
N SER A 148 18.27 -10.55 7.50
CA SER A 148 18.99 -11.59 6.79
C SER A 148 18.40 -11.83 5.40
N ASP A 149 17.09 -11.99 5.31
CA ASP A 149 16.39 -12.22 4.05
C ASP A 149 16.39 -10.96 3.17
N ALA A 150 16.33 -9.78 3.79
CA ALA A 150 16.48 -8.50 3.09
C ALA A 150 17.83 -8.38 2.37
N VAL A 151 18.94 -8.66 3.07
CA VAL A 151 20.29 -8.62 2.51
C VAL A 151 20.48 -9.69 1.43
N ASP A 152 20.05 -10.93 1.70
CA ASP A 152 20.18 -12.03 0.73
C ASP A 152 19.41 -11.72 -0.57
N LEU A 153 18.20 -11.17 -0.46
CA LEU A 153 17.41 -10.77 -1.62
C LEU A 153 18.04 -9.59 -2.36
N ALA A 154 18.51 -8.57 -1.63
CA ALA A 154 19.14 -7.38 -2.23
C ALA A 154 20.36 -7.75 -3.08
N LEU A 155 21.27 -8.55 -2.51
CA LEU A 155 22.49 -9.00 -3.19
C LEU A 155 22.18 -9.89 -4.40
N LYS A 156 21.12 -10.71 -4.31
CA LYS A 156 20.72 -11.60 -5.40
C LYS A 156 20.04 -10.86 -6.56
N ALA A 157 19.23 -9.85 -6.28
CA ALA A 157 18.34 -9.22 -7.26
C ALA A 157 18.95 -7.99 -7.97
N PHE A 158 19.88 -7.28 -7.35
CA PHE A 158 20.22 -5.91 -7.77
C PHE A 158 21.69 -5.66 -8.15
N ASN A 159 22.52 -6.68 -8.36
CA ASN A 159 23.93 -6.54 -8.77
C ASN A 159 24.67 -5.48 -7.93
N GLU A 160 25.22 -4.43 -8.56
CA GLU A 160 25.95 -3.34 -7.90
C GLU A 160 25.06 -2.53 -6.93
N GLU A 161 23.80 -2.27 -7.29
CA GLU A 161 22.84 -1.58 -6.42
C GLU A 161 22.46 -2.43 -5.20
N GLY A 162 22.58 -3.76 -5.33
CA GLY A 162 22.29 -4.73 -4.27
C GLY A 162 23.20 -4.57 -3.06
N ILE A 163 24.48 -4.24 -3.28
CA ILE A 163 25.44 -4.00 -2.19
C ILE A 163 25.03 -2.76 -1.39
N THR A 164 24.64 -1.69 -2.07
CA THR A 164 24.20 -0.45 -1.41
C THR A 164 22.95 -0.68 -0.59
N MET A 165 21.93 -1.34 -1.16
CA MET A 165 20.70 -1.68 -0.42
C MET A 165 20.96 -2.63 0.74
N ALA A 166 21.85 -3.62 0.58
CA ALA A 166 22.21 -4.52 1.66
C ALA A 166 22.87 -3.77 2.84
N LYS A 167 23.75 -2.80 2.55
CA LYS A 167 24.36 -1.94 3.58
C LYS A 167 23.31 -1.10 4.29
N GLU A 168 22.39 -0.49 3.54
CA GLU A 168 21.27 0.27 4.12
C GLU A 168 20.43 -0.61 5.06
N CYS A 169 20.11 -1.84 4.66
CA CYS A 169 19.38 -2.79 5.50
C CYS A 169 20.16 -3.16 6.76
N ALA A 170 21.47 -3.39 6.65
CA ALA A 170 22.33 -3.74 7.80
C ALA A 170 22.47 -2.57 8.79
N HIS A 171 22.54 -1.34 8.29
CA HIS A 171 22.60 -0.13 9.13
C HIS A 171 21.33 0.11 9.95
N MET A 172 20.16 -0.35 9.49
CA MET A 172 18.92 -0.28 10.28
C MET A 172 18.98 -1.12 11.57
N MET A 173 19.98 -1.98 11.72
CA MET A 173 20.22 -2.75 12.95
C MET A 173 21.19 -2.07 13.91
N ASP A 174 21.84 -0.99 13.49
CA ASP A 174 22.72 -0.22 14.37
C ASP A 174 21.87 0.48 15.45
N PRO A 175 22.37 0.56 16.69
CA PRO A 175 21.62 1.20 17.77
C PRO A 175 21.49 2.70 17.50
N ASP A 176 20.35 3.27 17.88
CA ASP A 176 20.13 4.71 17.79
C ASP A 176 21.14 5.46 18.68
N GLU A 177 21.68 6.57 18.18
CA GLU A 177 22.72 7.33 18.90
C GLU A 177 22.27 7.78 20.29
N GLU A 178 20.99 8.11 20.43
CA GLU A 178 20.37 8.53 21.69
C GLU A 178 20.28 7.37 22.69
N ASP A 179 19.94 6.16 22.22
CA ASP A 179 19.92 4.95 23.05
C ASP A 179 21.31 4.60 23.56
N VAL A 180 22.33 4.74 22.69
CA VAL A 180 23.73 4.55 23.07
C VAL A 180 24.16 5.57 24.14
N LEU A 181 23.79 6.85 23.97
CA LEU A 181 24.11 7.91 24.92
C LEU A 181 23.44 7.69 26.29
N MET A 182 22.22 7.15 26.28
CA MET A 182 21.48 6.78 27.50
C MET A 182 21.94 5.45 28.12
N GLY A 183 22.88 4.73 27.48
CA GLY A 183 23.38 3.44 27.97
C GLY A 183 22.35 2.32 27.89
N LEU A 184 21.36 2.43 26.99
CA LEU A 184 20.37 1.39 26.76
C LEU A 184 21.00 0.20 26.04
N GLU A 185 20.51 -1.00 26.33
CA GLU A 185 20.95 -2.20 25.62
C GLU A 185 20.50 -2.14 24.15
N PRO A 186 21.39 -2.39 23.18
CA PRO A 186 21.03 -2.41 21.77
C PRO A 186 19.93 -3.43 21.47
N LYS A 187 18.94 -3.02 20.68
CA LYS A 187 17.85 -3.91 20.23
C LYS A 187 18.35 -5.20 19.58
N TYR A 188 19.47 -5.14 18.85
CA TYR A 188 20.08 -6.29 18.19
C TYR A 188 21.49 -6.58 18.75
N PRO A 189 21.78 -7.84 19.13
CA PRO A 189 23.11 -8.24 19.58
C PRO A 189 24.21 -7.98 18.53
N VAL A 190 25.41 -7.63 19.01
CA VAL A 190 26.58 -7.36 18.15
C VAL A 190 26.90 -8.54 17.24
N GLU A 191 26.79 -9.77 17.74
CA GLU A 191 27.03 -10.98 16.94
C GLU A 191 26.04 -11.12 15.79
N GLN A 192 24.76 -10.81 16.02
CA GLN A 192 23.73 -10.88 14.99
C GLN A 192 24.02 -9.84 13.90
N ARG A 193 24.29 -8.59 14.27
CA ARG A 193 24.70 -7.53 13.34
C ARG A 193 25.93 -7.93 12.53
N ARG A 194 26.97 -8.46 13.19
CA ARG A 194 28.20 -8.92 12.52
C ARG A 194 27.92 -10.01 11.48
N ARG A 195 27.03 -10.97 11.76
CA ARG A 195 26.67 -12.02 10.79
C ARG A 195 26.02 -11.44 9.54
N ILE A 196 25.18 -10.42 9.68
CA ILE A 196 24.56 -9.73 8.55
C ILE A 196 25.62 -8.99 7.73
N TRP A 197 26.52 -8.26 8.39
CA TRP A 197 27.61 -7.54 7.71
C TRP A 197 28.59 -8.46 6.97
N LEU A 198 28.81 -9.69 7.43
CA LEU A 198 29.67 -10.67 6.75
C LEU A 198 29.08 -11.21 5.44
N LYS A 199 27.79 -10.97 5.15
CA LYS A 199 27.14 -11.39 3.91
C LYS A 199 27.36 -10.42 2.75
N ILE A 200 27.75 -9.18 3.04
CA ILE A 200 27.88 -8.05 2.10
C ILE A 200 29.32 -7.97 1.60
#